data_AF-A0A951B4A9-F1
#
_entry.id   AF-A0A951B4A9-F1
#
_cell.length_a   1.000
_cell.length_b   1.000
_cell.length_c   1.000
_cell.angle_alpha   90.00
_cell.angle_beta   90.00
_cell.angle_gamma   90.00
#
_symmetry.space_group_name_H-M   'P 1'
#
loop_
_entity.id
_entity.type
_entity.pdbx_description
1 polymer ?
#
loop_
_entity_poly.entity_id
_entity_poly.type
_entity_poly.pdbx_seq_one_letter_code
_entity_poly.pdbx_strand_id
1 'polypeptide(L)'
;TGLARTFRWGGHSIWPDAPLSVAQHALFVLALAEQAPGKPLDPARRLRELLHDADEGLVNFDCISPLKPFLGPGFAALQARLTAVIAIRYRLPPWTDAEKRAHKRRDVIAAASEAVHVAGWSTAEVREALGIRAPILEEDPLAALHGEEPWRPWPPERAAARFLLKLRALGA
;
A
#
# COMPACT_ATOMS: atom_id res chain seq x y z
N THR A 1 -1.98 6.28 -13.35
CA THR A 1 -2.12 6.98 -12.06
C THR A 1 -0.74 7.36 -11.56
N GLY A 2 -0.62 8.47 -10.80
CA GLY A 2 0.63 8.86 -10.14
C GLY A 2 1.15 7.77 -9.20
N LEU A 3 0.25 7.07 -8.50
CA LEU A 3 0.58 5.94 -7.62
C LEU A 3 1.37 4.81 -8.29
N ALA A 4 1.20 4.61 -9.60
CA ALA A 4 1.93 3.58 -10.32
C ALA A 4 3.37 4.00 -10.69
N ARG A 5 3.71 5.27 -10.48
CA ARG A 5 5.03 5.88 -10.71
C ARG A 5 5.65 6.45 -9.44
N THR A 6 4.89 6.55 -8.35
CA THR A 6 5.44 6.69 -7.00
C THR A 6 5.96 5.32 -6.56
N PHE A 7 7.25 5.23 -6.26
CA PHE A 7 7.88 3.98 -5.85
C PHE A 7 8.13 3.94 -4.34
N ARG A 8 7.86 2.77 -3.78
CA ARG A 8 8.16 2.43 -2.39
C ARG A 8 9.63 2.13 -2.21
N TRP A 9 10.09 2.16 -0.96
CA TRP A 9 11.49 1.86 -0.60
C TRP A 9 12.51 2.74 -1.34
N GLY A 10 12.11 3.96 -1.72
CA GLY A 10 12.93 4.87 -2.53
C GLY A 10 13.28 4.33 -3.92
N GLY A 11 12.54 3.32 -4.41
CA GLY A 11 12.83 2.62 -5.65
C GLY A 11 13.86 1.49 -5.51
N HIS A 12 14.37 1.20 -4.31
CA HIS A 12 15.27 0.08 -4.09
C HIS A 12 14.55 -1.25 -4.29
N SER A 13 15.13 -2.11 -5.13
CA SER A 13 14.62 -3.45 -5.35
C SER A 13 15.73 -4.44 -5.68
N ILE A 14 15.60 -5.69 -5.22
CA ILE A 14 16.41 -6.82 -5.66
C ILE A 14 16.04 -7.26 -7.08
N TRP A 15 14.92 -6.76 -7.62
CA TRP A 15 14.49 -6.95 -9.00
C TRP A 15 14.99 -5.76 -9.84
N PRO A 16 16.10 -5.90 -10.60
CA PRO A 16 16.87 -4.75 -11.10
C PRO A 16 16.09 -3.75 -11.97
N ASP A 17 15.04 -4.21 -12.65
CA ASP A 17 14.22 -3.45 -13.58
C ASP A 17 12.78 -3.19 -13.06
N ALA A 18 12.50 -3.57 -11.81
CA ALA A 18 11.14 -3.62 -11.30
C ALA A 18 11.03 -2.99 -9.90
N PRO A 19 10.95 -1.65 -9.81
CA PRO A 19 10.63 -0.97 -8.55
C PRO A 19 9.16 -1.18 -8.17
N LEU A 20 8.90 -1.35 -6.87
CA LEU A 20 7.54 -1.50 -6.34
C LEU A 20 6.80 -0.18 -6.31
N SER A 21 5.66 -0.11 -7.00
CA SER A 21 4.80 1.07 -6.99
C SER A 21 3.82 1.09 -5.80
N VAL A 22 3.45 2.29 -5.34
CA VAL A 22 2.39 2.48 -4.33
C VAL A 22 1.06 1.89 -4.83
N ALA A 23 0.80 1.92 -6.14
CA ALA A 23 -0.40 1.28 -6.71
C ALA A 23 -0.44 -0.24 -6.48
N GLN A 24 0.70 -0.94 -6.63
CA GLN A 24 0.77 -2.38 -6.37
C GLN A 24 0.65 -2.67 -4.87
N HIS A 25 1.29 -1.87 -4.01
CA HIS A 25 1.12 -1.96 -2.56
C HIS A 25 -0.34 -1.79 -2.13
N ALA A 26 -1.04 -0.79 -2.66
CA ALA A 26 -2.45 -0.56 -2.35
C ALA A 26 -3.34 -1.74 -2.75
N LEU A 27 -3.05 -2.39 -3.89
CA LEU A 27 -3.73 -3.62 -4.29
C LEU A 27 -3.42 -4.78 -3.35
N PHE A 28 -2.18 -4.90 -2.88
CA PHE A 28 -1.75 -5.92 -1.94
C PHE A 28 -2.49 -5.78 -0.60
N VAL A 29 -2.50 -4.57 -0.02
CA VAL A 29 -3.20 -4.29 1.25
C VAL A 29 -4.70 -4.57 1.11
N LEU A 30 -5.30 -4.21 -0.03
CA LEU A 30 -6.69 -4.54 -0.32
C LEU A 30 -6.93 -6.06 -0.43
N ALA A 31 -6.02 -6.81 -1.06
CA ALA A 31 -6.13 -8.28 -1.13
C ALA A 31 -6.11 -8.90 0.27
N LEU A 32 -5.21 -8.45 1.15
CA LEU A 32 -5.20 -8.87 2.56
C LEU A 32 -6.50 -8.49 3.29
N ALA A 33 -7.09 -7.34 2.97
CA ALA A 33 -8.33 -6.90 3.58
C ALA A 33 -9.54 -7.76 3.12
N GLU A 34 -9.56 -8.17 1.85
CA GLU A 34 -10.60 -9.02 1.26
C GLU A 34 -10.49 -10.49 1.70
N GLN A 35 -9.29 -10.99 1.95
CA GLN A 35 -9.03 -12.36 2.43
C GLN A 35 -9.15 -12.49 3.95
N ALA A 36 -9.25 -11.38 4.69
CA ALA A 36 -9.34 -11.42 6.14
C ALA A 36 -10.61 -12.16 6.60
N PRO A 37 -10.52 -12.99 7.67
CA PRO A 37 -11.68 -13.71 8.18
C PRO A 37 -12.74 -12.76 8.72
N GLY A 38 -14.01 -13.12 8.54
CA GLY A 38 -15.16 -12.39 9.06
C GLY A 38 -16.10 -11.88 7.97
N LYS A 39 -16.87 -10.83 8.28
CA LYS A 39 -17.83 -10.24 7.34
C LYS A 39 -17.07 -9.57 6.18
N PRO A 40 -17.41 -9.87 4.92
CA PRO A 40 -16.82 -9.19 3.77
C PRO A 40 -16.98 -7.68 3.85
N LEU A 41 -15.95 -6.95 3.43
CA LEU A 41 -16.00 -5.50 3.31
C LEU A 41 -17.00 -5.10 2.22
N ASP A 42 -17.83 -4.10 2.52
CA ASP A 42 -18.67 -3.47 1.49
C ASP A 42 -17.79 -2.71 0.47
N PRO A 43 -18.33 -2.37 -0.71
CA PRO A 43 -17.58 -1.67 -1.75
C PRO A 43 -16.93 -0.37 -1.29
N ALA A 44 -17.58 0.41 -0.42
CA ALA A 44 -17.05 1.69 0.06
C ALA A 44 -15.85 1.51 0.99
N ARG A 45 -15.86 0.48 1.83
CA ARG A 45 -14.72 0.10 2.68
C ARG A 45 -13.57 -0.49 1.87
N ARG A 46 -13.85 -1.28 0.84
CA ARG A 46 -12.83 -1.76 -0.12
C ARG A 46 -12.20 -0.59 -0.87
N LEU A 47 -13.00 0.38 -1.29
CA LEU A 47 -12.50 1.59 -1.96
C LEU A 47 -11.60 2.41 -1.03
N ARG A 48 -11.96 2.51 0.25
CA ARG A 48 -11.13 3.16 1.26
C ARG A 48 -9.79 2.45 1.48
N GLU A 49 -9.79 1.11 1.54
CA GLU A 49 -8.55 0.33 1.60
C GLU A 49 -7.70 0.53 0.33
N LEU A 50 -8.30 0.58 -0.86
CA LEU A 50 -7.57 0.84 -2.11
C LEU A 50 -6.92 2.23 -2.16
N LEU A 51 -7.52 3.22 -1.52
CA LEU A 51 -7.12 4.63 -1.61
C LEU A 51 -6.38 5.13 -0.36
N HIS A 52 -5.95 4.25 0.53
CA HIS A 52 -5.36 4.65 1.82
C HIS A 52 -4.09 5.52 1.67
N ASP A 53 -3.26 5.24 0.67
CA ASP A 53 -2.03 5.99 0.33
C ASP A 53 -2.19 6.81 -0.96
N ALA A 54 -3.43 7.13 -1.36
CA ALA A 54 -3.67 7.83 -2.63
C ALA A 54 -3.06 9.24 -2.68
N ASP A 55 -2.80 9.88 -1.54
CA ASP A 55 -2.13 11.18 -1.45
C ASP A 55 -0.66 11.11 -1.90
N GLU A 56 0.03 9.98 -1.70
CA GLU A 56 1.42 9.80 -2.11
C GLU A 56 1.58 9.86 -3.64
N GLY A 57 0.54 9.47 -4.37
CA GLY A 57 0.46 9.61 -5.83
C GLY A 57 0.27 11.05 -6.31
N LEU A 58 -0.24 11.95 -5.46
CA LEU A 58 -0.41 13.37 -5.75
C LEU A 58 0.88 14.16 -5.49
N VAL A 59 1.64 13.79 -4.45
CA VAL A 59 2.94 14.38 -4.15
C VAL A 59 4.11 13.68 -4.86
N ASN A 60 3.85 12.52 -5.46
CA ASN A 60 4.86 11.64 -6.06
C ASN A 60 6.00 11.28 -5.07
N PHE A 61 5.63 11.03 -3.82
CA PHE A 61 6.56 10.77 -2.72
C PHE A 61 5.93 9.81 -1.71
N ASP A 62 6.44 8.58 -1.68
CA ASP A 62 6.20 7.58 -0.62
C ASP A 62 7.18 7.86 0.51
N CYS A 63 6.67 8.40 1.62
CA CYS A 63 7.51 8.71 2.76
C CYS A 63 7.61 7.49 3.67
N ILE A 64 8.77 6.84 3.68
CA ILE A 64 9.04 5.76 4.64
C ILE A 64 8.77 6.23 6.08
N SER A 65 8.15 5.36 6.88
CA SER A 65 7.66 5.72 8.22
C SER A 65 8.73 6.32 9.15
N PRO A 66 10.00 5.86 9.15
CA PRO A 66 11.06 6.45 9.99
C PRO A 66 11.36 7.92 9.66
N LEU A 67 11.07 8.40 8.45
CA LEU A 67 11.35 9.76 8.03
C LEU A 67 10.25 10.75 8.46
N LYS A 68 9.00 10.28 8.63
CA LYS A 68 7.83 11.14 8.90
C LYS A 68 8.03 12.12 10.08
N PRO A 69 8.63 11.73 11.23
CA PRO A 69 8.87 12.66 12.34
C PRO A 69 9.79 13.84 12.00
N PHE A 70 10.68 13.68 11.01
CA PHE A 70 11.66 14.69 10.63
C PHE A 70 11.13 15.70 9.60
N LEU A 71 10.00 15.41 8.93
CA LEU A 71 9.41 16.30 7.91
C LEU A 71 8.62 17.48 8.50
N GLY A 72 8.36 17.47 9.81
CA GLY A 72 7.75 18.57 10.53
C GLY A 72 6.23 18.74 10.33
N PRO A 73 5.62 19.68 11.06
CA PRO A 73 4.16 19.83 11.13
C PRO A 73 3.53 20.30 9.82
N GLY A 74 4.25 21.05 8.99
CA GLY A 74 3.74 21.53 7.69
C GLY A 74 3.45 20.38 6.73
N PHE A 75 4.35 19.40 6.65
CA PHE A 75 4.16 18.20 5.82
C PHE A 75 3.00 17.34 6.34
N ALA A 76 2.92 17.14 7.66
CA ALA A 76 1.80 16.41 8.27
C ALA A 76 0.44 17.08 7.97
N ALA A 77 0.36 18.41 8.02
CA ALA A 77 -0.84 19.15 7.67
C ALA A 77 -1.21 19.04 6.18
N LEU A 78 -0.22 19.01 5.29
CA LEU A 78 -0.43 18.78 3.85
C LEU A 78 -1.01 17.38 3.60
N GLN A 79 -0.39 16.33 4.15
CA GLN A 79 -0.88 14.96 4.00
C GLN A 79 -2.33 14.83 4.49
N ALA A 80 -2.63 15.36 5.69
CA ALA A 80 -3.99 15.33 6.24
C ALA A 80 -5.02 16.01 5.33
N ARG A 81 -4.66 17.14 4.70
CA ARG A 81 -5.54 17.84 3.74
C ARG A 81 -5.74 17.03 2.46
N LEU A 82 -4.70 16.42 1.92
CA LEU A 82 -4.79 15.58 0.71
C LEU A 82 -5.66 14.35 0.97
N THR A 83 -5.44 13.63 2.08
CA THR A 83 -6.28 12.50 2.49
C THR A 83 -7.75 12.93 2.64
N ALA A 84 -8.02 14.09 3.22
CA ALA A 84 -9.39 14.61 3.38
C ALA A 84 -10.06 14.92 2.03
N VAL A 85 -9.35 15.54 1.09
CA VAL A 85 -9.86 15.84 -0.26
C VAL A 85 -10.20 14.55 -1.01
N ILE A 86 -9.33 13.54 -0.91
CA ILE A 86 -9.56 12.21 -1.52
C ILE A 86 -10.80 11.56 -0.89
N ALA A 87 -10.92 11.58 0.44
CA ALA A 87 -12.07 11.03 1.15
C ALA A 87 -13.39 11.69 0.71
N ILE A 88 -13.41 13.01 0.53
CA ILE A 88 -14.58 13.74 0.03
C ILE A 88 -14.88 13.35 -1.42
N ARG A 89 -13.87 13.36 -2.30
CA ARG A 89 -14.01 13.09 -3.73
C ARG A 89 -14.58 11.69 -4.02
N TYR A 90 -14.23 10.71 -3.20
CA TYR A 90 -14.68 9.32 -3.35
C TYR A 90 -15.73 8.90 -2.31
N ARG A 91 -16.23 9.84 -1.50
CA ARG A 91 -17.24 9.60 -0.44
C ARG A 91 -16.85 8.44 0.48
N LEU A 92 -15.58 8.40 0.90
CA LEU A 92 -15.04 7.31 1.69
C LEU A 92 -15.62 7.33 3.12
N PRO A 93 -16.05 6.19 3.66
CA PRO A 93 -16.53 6.12 5.03
C PRO A 93 -15.39 6.40 6.01
N PRO A 94 -15.61 7.13 7.11
CA PRO A 94 -14.57 7.34 8.11
C PRO A 94 -14.14 6.00 8.73
N TRP A 95 -12.87 5.90 9.10
CA TRP A 95 -12.36 4.74 9.83
C TRP A 95 -12.96 4.71 11.24
N THR A 96 -13.49 3.56 11.64
CA THR A 96 -13.58 3.27 13.08
C THR A 96 -12.21 2.91 13.62
N ASP A 97 -12.00 3.03 14.94
CA ASP A 97 -10.72 2.65 15.55
C ASP A 97 -10.36 1.18 15.29
N ALA A 98 -11.36 0.29 15.29
CA ALA A 98 -11.15 -1.12 15.01
C ALA A 98 -10.73 -1.35 13.55
N GLU A 99 -11.39 -0.68 12.60
CA GLU A 99 -11.05 -0.74 11.18
C GLU A 99 -9.66 -0.16 10.92
N LYS A 100 -9.33 1.00 11.51
CA LYS A 100 -8.01 1.65 11.36
C LYS A 100 -6.89 0.76 11.87
N ARG A 101 -7.08 0.12 13.03
CA ARG A 101 -6.11 -0.85 13.57
C ARG A 101 -5.97 -2.07 12.67
N ALA A 102 -7.07 -2.58 12.10
CA ALA A 102 -7.02 -3.71 11.18
C ALA A 102 -6.28 -3.37 9.87
N HIS A 103 -6.60 -2.22 9.28
CA HIS A 103 -5.89 -1.67 8.13
C HIS A 103 -4.39 -1.53 8.43
N LYS A 104 -4.02 -0.86 9.54
CA LYS A 104 -2.60 -0.66 9.86
C LYS A 104 -1.84 -1.96 10.06
N ARG A 105 -2.48 -3.00 10.61
CA ARG A 105 -1.85 -4.34 10.69
C ARG A 105 -1.56 -4.92 9.29
N ARG A 106 -2.48 -4.80 8.34
CA ARG A 106 -2.32 -5.31 6.97
C ARG A 106 -1.26 -4.53 6.20
N ASP A 107 -1.29 -3.21 6.31
CA ASP A 107 -0.27 -2.32 5.75
C ASP A 107 1.13 -2.68 6.28
N VAL A 108 1.26 -2.90 7.60
CA VAL A 108 2.55 -3.32 8.20
C VAL A 108 2.97 -4.73 7.78
N ILE A 109 2.03 -5.67 7.58
CA ILE A 109 2.33 -7.00 7.02
C ILE A 109 2.85 -6.85 5.57
N ALA A 110 2.17 -6.06 4.74
CA ALA A 110 2.60 -5.79 3.36
C ALA A 110 4.00 -5.17 3.35
N ALA A 111 4.25 -4.15 4.17
CA ALA A 111 5.57 -3.54 4.30
C ALA A 111 6.65 -4.54 4.75
N ALA A 112 6.36 -5.43 5.71
CA ALA A 112 7.30 -6.45 6.15
C ALA A 112 7.68 -7.42 5.01
N SER A 113 6.67 -7.91 4.28
CA SER A 113 6.86 -8.80 3.14
C SER A 113 7.60 -8.12 1.98
N GLU A 114 7.25 -6.89 1.64
CA GLU A 114 7.92 -6.11 0.61
C GLU A 114 9.38 -5.84 0.98
N ALA A 115 9.66 -5.54 2.24
CA ALA A 115 11.02 -5.30 2.71
C ALA A 115 11.92 -6.50 2.40
N VAL A 116 11.43 -7.73 2.65
CA VAL A 116 12.19 -8.96 2.42
C VAL A 116 12.22 -9.35 0.94
N HIS A 117 11.06 -9.54 0.33
CA HIS A 117 10.98 -10.15 -1.00
C HIS A 117 11.21 -9.17 -2.15
N VAL A 118 11.15 -7.86 -1.88
CA VAL A 118 11.35 -6.82 -2.89
C VAL A 118 12.56 -5.95 -2.60
N ALA A 119 12.68 -5.42 -1.39
CA ALA A 119 13.79 -4.53 -1.04
C ALA A 119 15.04 -5.28 -0.55
N GLY A 120 14.99 -6.60 -0.37
CA GLY A 120 16.16 -7.42 -0.07
C GLY A 120 16.65 -7.38 1.38
N TRP A 121 15.82 -6.91 2.31
CA TRP A 121 16.14 -6.91 3.73
C TRP A 121 16.07 -8.34 4.27
N SER A 122 16.94 -8.68 5.22
CA SER A 122 16.75 -9.89 6.00
C SER A 122 15.61 -9.72 7.01
N THR A 123 14.99 -10.82 7.40
CA THR A 123 13.98 -10.84 8.48
C THR A 123 14.49 -10.25 9.80
N ALA A 124 15.79 -10.36 10.07
CA ALA A 124 16.42 -9.76 11.24
C ALA A 124 16.44 -8.22 11.13
N GLU A 125 16.91 -7.68 9.99
CA GLU A 125 16.98 -6.22 9.77
C GLU A 125 15.60 -5.58 9.75
N VAL A 126 14.57 -6.26 9.22
CA VAL A 126 13.17 -5.77 9.29
C VAL A 126 12.73 -5.58 10.75
N ARG A 127 13.12 -6.47 11.66
CA ARG A 127 12.77 -6.38 13.08
C ARG A 127 13.59 -5.34 13.81
N GLU A 128 14.89 -5.28 13.54
CA GLU A 128 15.85 -4.47 14.30
C GLU A 128 15.90 -3.02 13.82
N ALA A 129 15.99 -2.80 12.52
CA ALA A 129 16.14 -1.46 11.94
C ALA A 129 14.79 -0.80 11.59
N LEU A 130 13.80 -1.57 11.10
CA LEU A 130 12.47 -1.03 10.80
C LEU A 130 11.50 -1.13 11.98
N GLY A 131 11.84 -1.91 13.02
CA GLY A 131 10.96 -2.13 14.17
C GLY A 131 9.69 -2.93 13.85
N ILE A 132 9.63 -3.58 12.68
CA ILE A 132 8.44 -4.28 12.21
C ILE A 132 8.49 -5.74 12.69
N ARG A 133 7.51 -6.13 13.51
CA ARG A 133 7.36 -7.50 14.03
C ARG A 133 6.19 -8.26 13.43
N ALA A 134 5.56 -7.71 12.39
CA ALA A 134 4.51 -8.39 11.66
C ALA A 134 5.04 -9.66 10.98
N PRO A 135 4.18 -10.66 10.74
CA PRO A 135 4.56 -11.82 9.94
C PRO A 135 4.97 -11.36 8.53
N ILE A 136 6.01 -12.00 8.01
CA ILE A 136 6.39 -11.92 6.60
C ILE A 136 5.67 -13.08 5.91
N LEU A 137 4.83 -12.74 4.93
CA LEU A 137 4.13 -13.72 4.11
C LEU A 137 5.11 -14.28 3.08
N GLU A 138 5.16 -15.60 2.95
CA GLU A 138 5.91 -16.27 1.88
C GLU A 138 5.13 -16.27 0.55
N GLU A 139 3.80 -16.34 0.64
CA GLU A 139 2.90 -16.32 -0.50
C GLU A 139 2.50 -14.87 -0.84
N ASP A 140 2.64 -14.50 -2.11
CA ASP A 140 2.16 -13.23 -2.66
C ASP A 140 0.67 -13.37 -3.04
N PRO A 141 -0.27 -12.70 -2.34
CA PRO A 141 -1.68 -12.75 -2.66
C PRO A 141 -2.00 -12.24 -4.08
N LEU A 142 -1.22 -11.30 -4.60
CA LEU A 142 -1.43 -10.75 -5.94
C LEU A 142 -0.98 -11.72 -7.03
N ALA A 143 0.03 -12.54 -6.78
CA ALA A 143 0.49 -13.56 -7.71
C ALA A 143 -0.62 -14.57 -8.01
N ALA A 144 -1.28 -15.08 -6.97
CA ALA A 144 -2.41 -16.00 -7.12
C ALA A 144 -3.62 -15.35 -7.83
N LEU A 145 -3.90 -14.08 -7.55
CA LEU A 145 -5.04 -13.36 -8.14
C LEU A 145 -4.82 -12.96 -9.60
N HIS A 146 -3.57 -12.78 -10.03
CA HIS A 146 -3.24 -12.24 -11.35
C HIS A 146 -2.41 -13.17 -12.24
N GLY A 147 -1.98 -14.33 -11.73
CA GLY A 147 -1.14 -15.28 -12.46
C GLY A 147 0.23 -14.70 -12.78
N GLU A 148 0.83 -13.98 -11.84
CA GLU A 148 2.12 -13.28 -12.00
C GLU A 148 3.23 -14.01 -11.23
N GLU A 149 4.48 -13.69 -11.56
CA GLU A 149 5.63 -14.12 -10.76
C GLU A 149 5.52 -13.53 -9.34
N PRO A 150 5.52 -14.36 -8.28
CA PRO A 150 5.44 -13.90 -6.91
C PRO A 150 6.49 -12.86 -6.58
N TRP A 151 6.08 -11.79 -5.91
CA TRP A 151 6.93 -10.72 -5.40
C TRP A 151 7.63 -9.86 -6.44
N ARG A 152 7.71 -10.25 -7.71
CA ARG A 152 8.26 -9.40 -8.77
C ARG A 152 7.37 -8.18 -8.99
N PRO A 153 7.88 -6.96 -8.77
CA PRO A 153 7.05 -5.78 -9.00
C PRO A 153 6.63 -5.64 -10.45
N TRP A 154 5.47 -5.04 -10.66
CA TRP A 154 4.92 -4.85 -11.99
C TRP A 154 5.44 -3.56 -12.63
N PRO A 155 5.61 -3.55 -13.97
CA PRO A 155 5.83 -2.30 -14.69
C PRO A 155 4.72 -1.27 -14.38
N PRO A 156 5.05 0.05 -14.34
CA PRO A 156 4.09 1.11 -14.02
C PRO A 156 2.78 1.06 -14.81
N GLU A 157 2.84 0.71 -16.09
CA GLU A 157 1.68 0.61 -16.97
C GLU A 157 0.72 -0.50 -16.52
N ARG A 158 1.28 -1.64 -16.10
CA ARG A 158 0.53 -2.80 -15.62
C ARG A 158 -0.06 -2.53 -14.23
N ALA A 159 0.72 -1.94 -13.32
CA ALA A 159 0.21 -1.52 -12.01
C ALA A 159 -0.91 -0.48 -12.14
N ALA A 160 -0.75 0.50 -13.04
CA ALA A 160 -1.78 1.49 -13.32
C ALA A 160 -3.06 0.86 -13.88
N ALA A 161 -2.95 -0.05 -14.85
CA ALA A 161 -4.09 -0.72 -15.45
C ALA A 161 -4.89 -1.51 -14.40
N ARG A 162 -4.22 -2.30 -13.55
CA ARG A 162 -4.86 -3.08 -12.48
C ARG A 162 -5.49 -2.21 -11.41
N PHE A 163 -4.77 -1.19 -10.97
CA PHE A 163 -5.30 -0.25 -9.97
C PHE A 163 -6.56 0.45 -10.48
N LEU A 164 -6.53 0.97 -11.72
CA LEU A 164 -7.68 1.66 -12.32
C LEU A 164 -8.85 0.70 -12.59
N LEU A 165 -8.58 -0.55 -12.98
CA LEU A 165 -9.60 -1.58 -13.13
C LEU A 165 -10.31 -1.84 -11.80
N LYS A 166 -9.55 -2.05 -10.72
CA LYS A 166 -10.09 -2.27 -9.38
C LYS A 166 -10.84 -1.04 -8.87
N LEU A 167 -10.31 0.16 -9.10
CA LEU A 167 -10.94 1.43 -8.74
C LEU A 167 -12.34 1.56 -9.37
N ARG A 168 -12.44 1.36 -10.70
CA ARG A 168 -13.73 1.39 -11.42
C ARG A 168 -14.70 0.32 -10.93
N ALA A 169 -14.21 -0.89 -10.67
CA ALA A 169 -15.03 -1.99 -10.16
C ALA A 169 -15.64 -1.70 -8.77
N LEU A 170 -15.05 -0.77 -8.00
CA LEU A 170 -15.53 -0.34 -6.70
C LEU A 170 -16.41 0.93 -6.76
N GLY A 171 -16.77 1.38 -7.96
CA GLY A 171 -17.72 2.48 -8.17
C GLY A 171 -17.14 3.90 -8.09
N ALA A 172 -15.82 4.02 -8.32
CA ALA A 172 -15.12 5.31 -8.40
C ALA A 172 -15.06 5.89 -9.83
#